data_AF-A0A358HN19-F1
#
_entry.id   AF-A0A358HN19-F1
#
_cell.length_a   1.000
_cell.length_b   1.000
_cell.length_c   1.000
_cell.angle_alpha   90.00
_cell.angle_beta   90.00
_cell.angle_gamma   90.00
#
_symmetry.space_group_name_H-M   'P 1'
#
loop_
_entity.id
_entity.type
_entity.pdbx_description
1 polymer ?
#
loop_
_entity_poly.entity_id
_entity_poly.type
_entity_poly.pdbx_seq_one_letter_code
_entity_poly.pdbx_strand_id
1 'polypeptide(L)'
;MEQVLARLRAAAEATRLRLLAICAECELTVSEITQIIGQSQPRVSRHLKLLCEAGLLVRFREGTWVFYRTPHNSAGADLVRPILDLLPMDDETLSLDRARLDQVKVQREQIATEYFRANAKDWDRIRSLHVDEAVVEKALLDAVGNLAGGRILDVGTGTGRILELLGRTAEEGVGVDMSREMLAVARARLQRADLSNCLVRQADMYQLPYPGGMFDTVILHQVLHFAEKPEAAIDEASRVLAPGGRLVVVDFASHDREELREEHAHRRLGFDDTAISTWFRACELAPDDVISLPGKPLTVRIWSAKADMETAKQKTHKAAE
;
A
#
# COMPACT_ATOMS: atom_id res chain seq x y z
N MET A 1 -32.41 -4.97 7.86
CA MET A 1 -33.38 -4.04 7.22
C MET A 1 -33.06 -2.58 7.54
N GLU A 2 -32.98 -2.16 8.81
CA GLU A 2 -32.68 -0.77 9.18
C GLU A 2 -31.36 -0.23 8.61
N GLN A 3 -30.27 -1.01 8.68
CA GLN A 3 -28.97 -0.62 8.11
C GLN A 3 -29.03 -0.41 6.59
N VAL A 4 -29.78 -1.25 5.88
CA VAL A 4 -29.99 -1.12 4.43
C VAL A 4 -30.76 0.15 4.11
N LEU A 5 -31.83 0.44 4.86
CA LEU A 5 -32.58 1.70 4.72
C LEU A 5 -31.72 2.93 5.03
N ALA A 6 -30.88 2.86 6.07
CA ALA A 6 -29.96 3.94 6.41
C ALA A 6 -28.98 4.22 5.27
N ARG A 7 -28.40 3.18 4.67
CA ARG A 7 -27.52 3.29 3.49
C ARG A 7 -28.24 3.88 2.28
N LEU A 8 -29.41 3.37 1.92
CA LEU A 8 -30.17 3.89 0.79
C LEU A 8 -30.56 5.36 0.99
N ARG A 9 -31.00 5.76 2.19
CA ARG A 9 -31.28 7.16 2.53
C ARG A 9 -30.01 8.03 2.47
N ALA A 10 -28.88 7.49 2.92
CA ALA A 10 -27.59 8.16 2.82
C ALA A 10 -27.10 8.25 1.36
N ALA A 11 -27.47 7.36 0.45
CA ALA A 11 -27.11 7.48 -0.96
C ALA A 11 -28.07 8.39 -1.75
N ALA A 12 -29.35 8.44 -1.37
CA ALA A 12 -30.44 9.10 -2.11
C ALA A 12 -30.39 10.65 -2.08
N GLU A 13 -29.31 11.23 -2.59
CA GLU A 13 -29.17 12.67 -2.85
C GLU A 13 -28.06 12.92 -3.87
N ALA A 14 -28.28 13.86 -4.77
CA ALA A 14 -27.42 14.09 -5.93
C ALA A 14 -25.94 14.36 -5.58
N THR A 15 -25.66 15.19 -4.57
CA THR A 15 -24.28 15.47 -4.14
C THR A 15 -23.60 14.20 -3.64
N ARG A 16 -24.29 13.38 -2.85
CA ARG A 16 -23.74 12.12 -2.31
C ARG A 16 -23.47 11.08 -3.40
N LEU A 17 -24.29 11.01 -4.45
CA LEU A 17 -24.00 10.17 -5.62
C LEU A 17 -22.75 10.63 -6.36
N ARG A 18 -22.58 11.94 -6.56
CA ARG A 18 -21.35 12.52 -7.14
C ARG A 18 -20.11 12.20 -6.29
N LEU A 19 -20.22 12.32 -4.96
CA LEU A 19 -19.14 11.97 -4.04
C LEU A 19 -18.75 10.49 -4.13
N LEU A 20 -19.74 9.58 -4.19
CA LEU A 20 -19.49 8.15 -4.38
C LEU A 20 -18.76 7.88 -5.70
N ALA A 21 -19.17 8.53 -6.78
CA ALA A 21 -18.55 8.36 -8.10
C ALA A 21 -17.06 8.75 -8.10
N ILE A 22 -16.70 9.92 -7.56
CA ILE A 22 -15.30 10.36 -7.55
C ILE A 22 -14.44 9.62 -6.52
N CYS A 23 -15.02 9.21 -5.38
CA CYS A 23 -14.30 8.48 -4.32
C CYS A 23 -14.14 6.97 -4.63
N ALA A 24 -14.81 6.46 -5.66
CA ALA A 24 -14.62 5.12 -6.18
C ALA A 24 -13.36 5.00 -7.05
N GLU A 25 -12.92 6.12 -7.63
CA GLU A 25 -11.81 6.19 -8.58
C GLU A 25 -10.45 6.25 -7.86
N CYS A 26 -10.36 7.04 -6.78
CA CYS A 26 -9.16 7.13 -5.95
C CYS A 26 -9.44 7.77 -4.58
N GLU A 27 -8.42 7.79 -3.73
CA GLU A 27 -8.48 8.42 -2.41
C GLU A 27 -8.38 9.94 -2.54
N LEU A 28 -9.36 10.66 -1.98
CA LEU A 28 -9.48 12.11 -2.10
C LEU A 28 -9.59 12.80 -0.73
N THR A 29 -9.01 13.99 -0.64
CA THR A 29 -9.09 14.87 0.52
C THR A 29 -10.33 15.76 0.43
N VAL A 30 -10.78 16.33 1.56
CA VAL A 30 -11.95 17.23 1.55
C VAL A 30 -11.73 18.44 0.62
N SER A 31 -10.51 18.98 0.57
CA SER A 31 -10.15 20.10 -0.30
C SER A 31 -10.26 19.73 -1.78
N GLU A 32 -9.76 18.57 -2.18
CA GLU A 32 -9.86 18.09 -3.56
C GLU A 32 -11.30 17.82 -3.94
N ILE A 33 -12.08 17.18 -3.06
CA ILE A 33 -13.51 16.95 -3.28
C ILE A 33 -14.23 18.28 -3.50
N THR A 34 -13.95 19.28 -2.65
CA THR A 34 -14.51 20.64 -2.74
C THR A 34 -14.18 21.28 -4.09
N GLN A 35 -12.92 21.17 -4.55
CA GLN A 35 -12.46 21.65 -5.85
C GLN A 35 -13.17 20.93 -7.02
N ILE A 36 -13.31 19.61 -6.94
CA ILE A 36 -13.92 18.78 -7.99
C ILE A 36 -15.41 19.13 -8.13
N ILE A 37 -16.18 19.04 -7.04
CA ILE A 37 -17.64 19.18 -7.14
C ILE A 37 -18.11 20.64 -7.14
N GLY A 38 -17.22 21.59 -6.83
CA GLY A 38 -17.52 23.02 -6.81
C GLY A 38 -18.48 23.46 -5.70
N GLN A 39 -18.44 22.80 -4.53
CA GLN A 39 -19.29 23.12 -3.37
C GLN A 39 -18.44 23.54 -2.16
N SER A 40 -19.03 24.27 -1.22
CA SER A 40 -18.31 24.71 -0.02
C SER A 40 -17.90 23.55 0.89
N GLN A 41 -16.72 23.67 1.51
CA GLN A 41 -16.18 22.65 2.42
C GLN A 41 -17.14 22.26 3.57
N PRO A 42 -17.91 23.18 4.22
CA PRO A 42 -18.89 22.77 5.22
C PRO A 42 -19.99 21.86 4.68
N ARG A 43 -20.47 22.13 3.46
CA ARG A 43 -21.50 21.31 2.79
C ARG A 43 -20.94 19.94 2.45
N VAL A 44 -19.76 19.89 1.83
CA VAL A 44 -19.06 18.65 1.50
C VAL A 44 -18.83 17.81 2.76
N SER A 45 -18.30 18.41 3.82
CA SER A 45 -17.99 17.71 5.08
C SER A 45 -19.23 17.08 5.72
N ARG A 46 -20.39 17.75 5.65
CA ARG A 46 -21.66 17.19 6.12
C ARG A 46 -22.06 15.94 5.33
N HIS A 47 -21.93 15.97 4.00
CA HIS A 47 -22.26 14.82 3.16
C HIS A 47 -21.29 13.65 3.35
N LEU A 48 -19.98 13.93 3.45
CA LEU A 48 -18.97 12.92 3.75
C LEU A 48 -19.23 12.23 5.08
N LYS A 49 -19.60 12.99 6.12
CA LYS A 49 -19.98 12.43 7.42
C LYS A 49 -21.14 11.44 7.31
N LEU A 50 -22.22 11.80 6.62
CA LEU A 50 -23.39 10.94 6.44
C LEU A 50 -23.05 9.65 5.66
N LEU A 51 -22.23 9.76 4.62
CA LEU A 51 -21.76 8.60 3.85
C LEU A 51 -20.87 7.68 4.69
N CYS A 52 -19.99 8.25 5.53
CA CYS A 52 -19.16 7.48 6.45
C CYS A 52 -19.99 6.76 7.53
N GLU A 53 -20.96 7.45 8.13
CA GLU A 53 -21.86 6.87 9.14
C GLU A 53 -22.71 5.73 8.57
N ALA A 54 -23.07 5.80 7.29
CA ALA A 54 -23.75 4.72 6.59
C ALA A 54 -22.80 3.58 6.12
N GLY A 55 -21.49 3.77 6.22
CA GLY A 55 -20.49 2.83 5.72
C GLY A 55 -20.40 2.78 4.19
N LEU A 56 -20.84 3.82 3.49
CA LEU A 56 -20.73 3.95 2.03
C LEU A 56 -19.42 4.62 1.58
N LEU A 57 -18.79 5.36 2.50
CA LEU A 57 -17.41 5.79 2.39
C LEU A 57 -16.65 5.37 3.65
N VAL A 58 -15.35 5.21 3.51
CA VAL A 58 -14.43 5.10 4.64
C VAL A 58 -13.51 6.31 4.65
N ARG A 59 -13.06 6.69 5.84
CA ARG A 59 -12.11 7.78 6.04
C ARG A 59 -10.92 7.32 6.86
N PHE A 60 -9.76 7.88 6.56
CA PHE A 60 -8.53 7.63 7.30
C PHE A 60 -7.71 8.90 7.39
N ARG A 61 -6.97 9.02 8.49
CA ARG A 61 -6.18 10.21 8.83
C ARG A 61 -4.71 9.91 8.61
N GLU A 62 -4.03 10.82 7.94
CA GLU A 62 -2.58 10.78 7.72
C GLU A 62 -2.01 12.16 8.06
N GLY A 63 -1.43 12.29 9.26
CA GLY A 63 -1.02 13.58 9.81
C GLY A 63 -2.18 14.58 9.91
N THR A 64 -2.07 15.67 9.16
CA THR A 64 -3.10 16.74 9.08
C THR A 64 -4.17 16.45 8.03
N TRP A 65 -3.98 15.44 7.18
CA TRP A 65 -4.85 15.13 6.06
C TRP A 65 -5.86 14.05 6.43
N VAL A 66 -7.06 14.15 5.86
CA VAL A 66 -8.10 13.12 5.94
C VAL A 66 -8.55 12.79 4.53
N PHE A 67 -8.41 11.53 4.18
CA PHE A 67 -8.75 11.00 2.88
C PHE A 67 -10.04 10.16 2.96
N TYR A 68 -10.77 10.12 1.86
CA TYR A 68 -12.04 9.43 1.69
C TYR A 68 -11.96 8.54 0.46
N ARG A 69 -12.57 7.36 0.56
CA ARG A 69 -12.74 6.40 -0.55
C ARG A 69 -13.97 5.53 -0.33
N THR A 70 -14.45 4.87 -1.37
CA THR A 70 -15.43 3.80 -1.20
C THR A 70 -14.78 2.59 -0.51
N PRO A 71 -15.50 1.88 0.38
CA PRO A 71 -14.96 0.69 1.00
C PRO A 71 -14.75 -0.42 -0.04
N HIS A 72 -13.82 -1.33 0.26
CA HIS A 72 -13.67 -2.61 -0.43
C HIS A 72 -14.18 -3.72 0.50
N ASN A 73 -14.68 -4.82 -0.08
CA ASN A 73 -15.02 -6.06 0.63
C ASN A 73 -15.84 -5.85 1.92
N SER A 74 -16.91 -5.06 1.80
CA SER A 74 -17.84 -4.79 2.89
C SER A 74 -19.26 -4.69 2.37
N ALA A 75 -20.24 -4.84 3.26
CA ALA A 75 -21.65 -4.65 2.92
C ALA A 75 -21.99 -3.22 2.43
N GLY A 76 -21.09 -2.26 2.62
CA GLY A 76 -21.18 -0.94 1.98
C GLY A 76 -20.73 -0.96 0.52
N ALA A 77 -19.63 -1.68 0.23
CA ALA A 77 -19.10 -1.86 -1.12
C ALA A 77 -20.11 -2.55 -2.04
N ASP A 78 -20.78 -3.58 -1.51
CA ASP A 78 -21.83 -4.36 -2.21
C ASP A 78 -23.01 -3.48 -2.65
N LEU A 79 -23.26 -2.35 -1.98
CA LEU A 79 -24.30 -1.40 -2.37
C LEU A 79 -23.77 -0.27 -3.26
N VAL A 80 -22.55 0.21 -3.00
CA VAL A 80 -21.95 1.28 -3.80
C VAL A 80 -21.82 0.86 -5.25
N ARG A 81 -21.34 -0.36 -5.53
CA ARG A 81 -21.07 -0.79 -6.91
C ARG A 81 -22.33 -0.74 -7.80
N PRO A 82 -23.47 -1.35 -7.43
CA PRO A 82 -24.71 -1.22 -8.20
C PRO A 82 -25.20 0.23 -8.36
N ILE A 83 -24.99 1.09 -7.35
CA ILE A 83 -25.36 2.51 -7.47
C ILE A 83 -24.54 3.18 -8.57
N LEU A 84 -23.24 2.94 -8.62
CA LEU A 84 -22.35 3.51 -9.64
C LEU A 84 -22.70 3.01 -11.05
N ASP A 85 -23.04 1.73 -11.19
CA ASP A 85 -23.42 1.13 -12.48
C ASP A 85 -24.76 1.71 -13.01
N LEU A 86 -25.59 2.30 -12.14
CA LEU A 86 -26.85 2.97 -12.52
C LEU A 86 -26.67 4.45 -12.86
N LEU A 87 -25.51 5.05 -12.63
CA LEU A 87 -25.29 6.46 -12.94
C LEU A 87 -25.23 6.69 -14.46
N PRO A 88 -25.89 7.73 -14.99
CA PRO A 88 -25.85 8.03 -16.41
C PRO A 88 -24.44 8.43 -16.84
N MET A 89 -23.91 7.75 -17.85
CA MET A 89 -22.58 8.03 -18.40
C MET A 89 -22.52 9.37 -19.16
N ASP A 90 -23.66 9.86 -19.63
CA ASP A 90 -23.85 11.09 -20.40
C ASP A 90 -24.33 12.28 -19.54
N ASP A 91 -24.36 12.14 -18.21
CA ASP A 91 -24.70 13.25 -17.31
C ASP A 91 -23.61 14.33 -17.35
N GLU A 92 -23.99 15.56 -17.67
CA GLU A 92 -23.07 16.69 -17.80
C GLU A 92 -22.34 17.02 -16.48
N THR A 93 -23.03 16.88 -15.34
CA THR A 93 -22.44 17.20 -14.03
C THR A 93 -21.39 16.17 -13.64
N LEU A 94 -21.69 14.87 -13.82
CA LEU A 94 -20.73 13.80 -13.58
C LEU A 94 -19.54 13.87 -14.56
N SER A 95 -19.80 14.22 -15.81
CA SER A 95 -18.74 14.42 -16.82
C SER A 95 -17.80 15.56 -16.42
N LEU A 96 -18.33 16.69 -15.94
CA LEU A 96 -17.54 17.81 -15.44
C LEU A 96 -16.74 17.45 -14.19
N ASP A 97 -17.35 16.71 -13.25
CA ASP A 97 -16.67 16.25 -12.05
C ASP A 97 -15.52 15.29 -12.39
N ARG A 98 -15.71 14.37 -13.35
CA ARG A 98 -14.66 13.47 -13.83
C ARG A 98 -13.51 14.22 -14.50
N ALA A 99 -13.81 15.21 -15.34
CA ALA A 99 -12.77 16.06 -15.94
C ALA A 99 -11.96 16.84 -14.90
N ARG A 100 -12.60 17.35 -13.84
CA ARG A 100 -11.90 18.03 -12.72
C ARG A 100 -11.11 17.05 -11.86
N LEU A 101 -11.64 15.84 -11.64
CA LEU A 101 -10.90 14.77 -10.99
C LEU A 101 -9.63 14.46 -11.78
N ASP A 102 -9.70 14.33 -13.10
CA ASP A 102 -8.53 14.10 -13.95
C ASP A 102 -7.51 15.24 -13.85
N GLN A 103 -7.95 16.48 -13.73
CA GLN A 103 -7.05 17.61 -13.44
C GLN A 103 -6.34 17.49 -12.10
N VAL A 104 -7.05 17.10 -11.03
CA VAL A 104 -6.44 16.81 -9.72
C VAL A 104 -5.44 15.65 -9.83
N LYS A 105 -5.79 14.60 -10.57
CA LYS A 105 -4.92 13.45 -10.84
C LYS A 105 -3.61 13.87 -11.50
N VAL A 106 -3.68 14.71 -12.54
CA VAL A 106 -2.52 15.27 -13.26
C VAL A 106 -1.69 16.19 -12.35
N GLN A 107 -2.32 17.05 -11.55
CA GLN A 107 -1.59 17.93 -10.62
C GLN A 107 -0.80 17.15 -9.57
N ARG A 108 -1.39 16.08 -9.00
CA ARG A 108 -0.68 15.19 -8.08
C ARG A 108 0.54 14.55 -8.74
N GLU A 109 0.39 14.09 -9.97
CA GLU A 109 1.48 13.50 -10.73
C GLU A 109 2.61 14.50 -11.02
N GLN A 110 2.26 15.75 -11.36
CA GLN A 110 3.25 16.81 -11.57
C GLN A 110 4.04 17.10 -10.30
N ILE A 111 3.35 17.32 -9.16
CA ILE A 111 3.99 17.57 -7.86
C ILE A 111 4.89 16.38 -7.48
N ALA A 112 4.38 15.15 -7.62
CA ALA A 112 5.14 13.94 -7.35
C ALA A 112 6.38 13.83 -8.25
N THR A 113 6.25 14.13 -9.55
CA THR A 113 7.33 14.06 -10.52
C THR A 113 8.38 15.13 -10.26
N GLU A 114 7.97 16.36 -9.94
CA GLU A 114 8.87 17.47 -9.61
C GLU A 114 9.64 17.18 -8.33
N TYR A 115 8.95 16.70 -7.29
CA TYR A 115 9.58 16.22 -6.07
C TYR A 115 10.57 15.10 -6.37
N PHE A 116 10.12 14.06 -7.08
CA PHE A 116 10.97 12.94 -7.44
C PHE A 116 12.21 13.40 -8.20
N ARG A 117 12.07 14.27 -9.21
CA ARG A 117 13.20 14.82 -9.99
C ARG A 117 14.15 15.68 -9.14
N ALA A 118 13.62 16.52 -8.25
CA ALA A 118 14.43 17.37 -7.38
C ALA A 118 15.30 16.54 -6.43
N ASN A 119 14.78 15.39 -5.99
CA ASN A 119 15.46 14.48 -5.09
C ASN A 119 16.15 13.30 -5.81
N ALA A 120 15.90 13.08 -7.12
CA ALA A 120 16.32 11.90 -7.89
C ALA A 120 17.82 11.71 -7.98
N LYS A 121 18.62 12.78 -7.86
CA LYS A 121 20.10 12.67 -7.90
C LYS A 121 20.65 11.78 -6.78
N ASP A 122 19.94 11.69 -5.65
CA ASP A 122 20.30 10.80 -4.55
C ASP A 122 19.67 9.40 -4.73
N TRP A 123 18.57 9.27 -5.47
CA TRP A 123 17.77 8.04 -5.61
C TRP A 123 18.13 7.16 -6.82
N ASP A 124 18.38 7.73 -8.01
CA ASP A 124 18.80 6.97 -9.19
C ASP A 124 20.17 6.30 -8.95
N ARG A 125 20.98 6.87 -8.06
CA ARG A 125 22.29 6.36 -7.65
C ARG A 125 22.20 5.15 -6.70
N ILE A 126 21.09 5.00 -5.95
CA ILE A 126 20.78 3.80 -5.13
C ILE A 126 20.33 2.63 -6.02
N ARG A 127 19.56 2.90 -7.09
CA ARG A 127 19.10 1.87 -8.04
C ARG A 127 20.20 1.41 -9.01
N SER A 128 21.24 2.22 -9.23
CA SER A 128 22.30 1.95 -10.21
C SER A 128 23.38 0.95 -9.77
N LEU A 129 23.12 0.07 -8.80
CA LEU A 129 24.08 -0.96 -8.37
C LEU A 129 23.77 -2.37 -8.95
N HIS A 130 22.90 -2.36 -9.96
CA HIS A 130 22.58 -3.32 -11.04
C HIS A 130 22.55 -4.82 -10.73
N VAL A 131 21.36 -5.27 -10.32
CA VAL A 131 20.65 -6.36 -11.02
C VAL A 131 19.57 -5.70 -11.87
N ASP A 132 19.23 -6.25 -13.03
CA ASP A 132 18.10 -5.77 -13.86
C ASP A 132 16.80 -5.82 -13.03
N GLU A 133 16.08 -4.69 -12.92
CA GLU A 133 14.83 -4.59 -12.15
C GLU A 133 13.82 -5.63 -12.62
N ALA A 134 13.75 -5.92 -13.92
CA ALA A 134 12.86 -6.96 -14.44
C ALA A 134 13.22 -8.37 -13.96
N VAL A 135 14.52 -8.64 -13.73
CA VAL A 135 14.99 -9.92 -13.18
C VAL A 135 14.61 -10.04 -11.70
N VAL A 136 14.79 -8.97 -10.92
CA VAL A 136 14.38 -8.93 -9.52
C VAL A 136 12.86 -9.06 -9.38
N GLU A 137 12.09 -8.32 -10.18
CA GLU A 137 10.63 -8.37 -10.18
C GLU A 137 10.11 -9.75 -10.55
N LYS A 138 10.71 -10.41 -11.55
CA LYS A 138 10.33 -11.78 -11.91
C LYS A 138 10.60 -12.76 -10.77
N ALA A 139 11.79 -12.71 -10.17
CA ALA A 139 12.14 -13.57 -9.05
C ALA A 139 11.28 -13.29 -7.81
N LEU A 140 10.88 -12.02 -7.60
CA LEU A 140 9.94 -11.65 -6.56
C LEU A 140 8.55 -12.25 -6.81
N LEU A 141 8.04 -12.19 -8.04
CA LEU A 141 6.76 -12.83 -8.41
C LEU A 141 6.79 -14.35 -8.14
N ASP A 142 7.90 -15.01 -8.47
CA ASP A 142 8.09 -16.43 -8.18
C ASP A 142 8.12 -16.68 -6.65
N ALA A 143 8.78 -15.80 -5.89
CA ALA A 143 8.90 -15.93 -4.44
C ALA A 143 7.59 -15.68 -3.69
N VAL A 144 6.75 -14.71 -4.11
CA VAL A 144 5.45 -14.42 -3.48
C VAL A 144 4.39 -15.48 -3.83
N GLY A 145 4.49 -16.12 -5.00
CA GLY A 145 3.55 -17.14 -5.44
C GLY A 145 2.17 -16.59 -5.82
N ASN A 146 1.11 -17.37 -5.59
CA ASN A 146 -0.24 -16.99 -5.98
C ASN A 146 -0.84 -15.93 -5.05
N LEU A 147 -1.17 -14.77 -5.60
CA LEU A 147 -1.78 -13.65 -4.89
C LEU A 147 -3.30 -13.53 -5.12
N ALA A 148 -3.89 -14.39 -5.97
CA ALA A 148 -5.30 -14.29 -6.32
C ALA A 148 -6.19 -14.44 -5.09
N GLY A 149 -7.03 -13.44 -4.81
CA GLY A 149 -7.89 -13.41 -3.62
C GLY A 149 -7.13 -13.15 -2.30
N GLY A 150 -5.87 -12.73 -2.37
CA GLY A 150 -5.04 -12.44 -1.19
C GLY A 150 -4.85 -10.95 -0.95
N ARG A 151 -4.58 -10.61 0.31
CA ARG A 151 -4.22 -9.26 0.77
C ARG A 151 -2.72 -9.12 0.94
N ILE A 152 -2.13 -8.09 0.35
CA ILE A 152 -0.69 -7.85 0.40
C ILE A 152 -0.34 -6.60 1.20
N LEU A 153 0.78 -6.64 1.91
CA LEU A 153 1.40 -5.48 2.57
C LEU A 153 2.82 -5.27 2.05
N ASP A 154 3.12 -4.08 1.57
CA ASP A 154 4.45 -3.62 1.15
C ASP A 154 5.01 -2.63 2.18
N VAL A 155 5.94 -3.10 3.02
CA VAL A 155 6.54 -2.31 4.10
C VAL A 155 7.78 -1.57 3.56
N GLY A 156 7.78 -0.25 3.68
CA GLY A 156 8.76 0.59 2.98
C GLY A 156 8.44 0.74 1.49
N THR A 157 7.17 0.99 1.17
CA THR A 157 6.68 0.95 -0.23
C THR A 157 7.37 1.96 -1.15
N GLY A 158 7.98 3.01 -0.59
CA GLY A 158 8.70 4.03 -1.34
C GLY A 158 7.81 4.64 -2.43
N THR A 159 8.21 4.46 -3.68
CA THR A 159 7.46 4.97 -4.84
C THR A 159 6.28 4.10 -5.28
N GLY A 160 5.94 3.04 -4.54
CA GLY A 160 4.81 2.15 -4.81
C GLY A 160 5.02 1.15 -5.95
N ARG A 161 6.27 0.88 -6.36
CA ARG A 161 6.57 0.00 -7.50
C ARG A 161 6.14 -1.44 -7.25
N ILE A 162 6.39 -1.97 -6.05
CA ILE A 162 6.02 -3.35 -5.70
C ILE A 162 4.50 -3.50 -5.66
N LEU A 163 3.78 -2.53 -5.10
CA LEU A 163 2.32 -2.51 -5.19
C LEU A 163 1.82 -2.41 -6.64
N GLU A 164 2.44 -1.62 -7.51
CA GLU A 164 2.07 -1.54 -8.93
C GLU A 164 2.21 -2.90 -9.63
N LEU A 165 3.23 -3.67 -9.27
CA LEU A 165 3.49 -5.01 -9.80
C LEU A 165 2.49 -6.04 -9.28
N LEU A 166 2.32 -6.13 -7.95
CA LEU A 166 1.57 -7.20 -7.29
C LEU A 166 0.06 -6.92 -7.22
N GLY A 167 -0.33 -5.64 -7.17
CA GLY A 167 -1.71 -5.19 -7.00
C GLY A 167 -2.66 -5.59 -8.13
N ARG A 168 -2.13 -5.94 -9.31
CA ARG A 168 -2.94 -6.42 -10.45
C ARG A 168 -3.56 -7.80 -10.20
N THR A 169 -2.93 -8.60 -9.36
CA THR A 169 -3.34 -10.00 -9.08
C THR A 169 -3.93 -10.14 -7.67
N ALA A 170 -3.46 -9.30 -6.73
CA ALA A 170 -3.98 -9.27 -5.37
C ALA A 170 -5.42 -8.75 -5.31
N GLU A 171 -6.17 -9.20 -4.31
CA GLU A 171 -7.50 -8.66 -4.01
C GLU A 171 -7.40 -7.23 -3.47
N GLU A 172 -6.50 -7.01 -2.52
CA GLU A 172 -6.22 -5.71 -1.93
C GLU A 172 -4.72 -5.56 -1.65
N GLY A 173 -4.18 -4.37 -1.90
CA GLY A 173 -2.79 -4.04 -1.62
C GLY A 173 -2.65 -2.84 -0.70
N VAL A 174 -1.76 -2.94 0.28
CA VAL A 174 -1.46 -1.87 1.23
C VAL A 174 0.03 -1.62 1.22
N GLY A 175 0.44 -0.36 1.09
CA GLY A 175 1.83 0.05 1.21
C GLY A 175 2.00 0.98 2.39
N VAL A 176 3.10 0.83 3.12
CA VAL A 176 3.45 1.76 4.19
C VAL A 176 4.83 2.36 3.99
N ASP A 177 4.98 3.64 4.31
CA ASP A 177 6.28 4.32 4.31
C ASP A 177 6.30 5.40 5.40
N MET A 178 7.48 5.83 5.84
CA MET A 178 7.61 6.93 6.79
C MET A 178 7.62 8.30 6.11
N SER A 179 8.08 8.37 4.85
CA SER A 179 8.11 9.59 4.05
C SER A 179 6.76 9.87 3.42
N ARG A 180 6.16 11.01 3.77
CA ARG A 180 4.92 11.48 3.13
C ARG A 180 5.12 11.79 1.66
N GLU A 181 6.32 12.21 1.32
CA GLU A 181 6.71 12.58 -0.02
C GLU A 181 6.78 11.34 -0.92
N MET A 182 7.36 10.23 -0.42
CA MET A 182 7.32 8.94 -1.10
C MET A 182 5.89 8.43 -1.31
N LEU A 183 5.03 8.56 -0.29
CA LEU A 183 3.61 8.19 -0.40
C LEU A 183 2.86 9.04 -1.43
N ALA A 184 3.21 10.31 -1.61
CA ALA A 184 2.64 11.14 -2.67
C ALA A 184 3.01 10.60 -4.06
N VAL A 185 4.27 10.19 -4.25
CA VAL A 185 4.74 9.54 -5.49
C VAL A 185 4.05 8.19 -5.71
N ALA A 186 3.96 7.35 -4.68
CA ALA A 186 3.29 6.07 -4.75
C ALA A 186 1.81 6.20 -5.11
N ARG A 187 1.11 7.15 -4.49
CA ARG A 187 -0.30 7.44 -4.79
C ARG A 187 -0.50 7.83 -6.25
N ALA A 188 0.36 8.69 -6.80
CA ALA A 188 0.32 9.06 -8.21
C ALA A 188 0.58 7.85 -9.13
N ARG A 189 1.56 7.00 -8.79
CA ARG A 189 1.86 5.77 -9.55
C ARG A 189 0.68 4.81 -9.59
N LEU A 190 0.10 4.48 -8.43
CA LEU A 190 -1.02 3.54 -8.34
C LEU A 190 -2.26 4.04 -9.08
N GLN A 191 -2.52 5.35 -8.97
CA GLN A 191 -3.61 5.99 -9.67
C GLN A 191 -3.41 5.96 -11.20
N ARG A 192 -2.19 6.19 -11.69
CA ARG A 192 -1.85 6.06 -13.13
C ARG A 192 -1.98 4.62 -13.62
N ALA A 193 -1.72 3.64 -12.75
CA ALA A 193 -1.84 2.23 -13.05
C ALA A 193 -3.29 1.68 -12.93
N ASP A 194 -4.26 2.54 -12.56
CA ASP A 194 -5.66 2.19 -12.30
C ASP A 194 -5.84 1.11 -11.21
N LEU A 195 -5.00 1.17 -10.18
CA LEU A 195 -5.01 0.22 -9.06
C LEU A 195 -5.75 0.79 -7.86
N SER A 196 -7.07 0.95 -7.99
CA SER A 196 -7.96 1.44 -6.91
C SER A 196 -8.07 0.47 -5.73
N ASN A 197 -7.71 -0.80 -5.92
CA ASN A 197 -7.58 -1.81 -4.88
C ASN A 197 -6.29 -1.67 -4.05
N CYS A 198 -5.37 -0.78 -4.45
CA CYS A 198 -4.13 -0.54 -3.73
C CYS A 198 -4.16 0.83 -3.02
N LEU A 199 -3.64 0.86 -1.80
CA LEU A 199 -3.59 2.06 -0.97
C LEU A 199 -2.23 2.22 -0.30
N VAL A 200 -1.86 3.46 0.01
CA VAL A 200 -0.60 3.76 0.70
C VAL A 200 -0.84 4.61 1.94
N ARG A 201 -0.07 4.34 3.00
CA ARG A 201 -0.24 4.94 4.33
C ARG A 201 1.08 5.30 4.99
N GLN A 202 1.08 6.39 5.75
CA GLN A 202 2.20 6.67 6.64
C GLN A 202 2.19 5.73 7.85
N ALA A 203 3.23 4.91 8.01
CA ALA A 203 3.40 4.06 9.19
C ALA A 203 4.87 3.68 9.43
N ASP A 204 5.19 3.40 10.69
CA ASP A 204 6.50 2.88 11.11
C ASP A 204 6.54 1.36 10.88
N MET A 205 7.63 0.86 10.28
CA MET A 205 7.84 -0.58 10.06
C MET A 205 7.95 -1.38 11.36
N TYR A 206 8.26 -0.73 12.49
CA TYR A 206 8.30 -1.37 13.82
C TYR A 206 6.94 -1.35 14.54
N GLN A 207 5.95 -0.64 14.02
CA GLN A 207 4.64 -0.50 14.65
C GLN A 207 3.55 -0.28 13.60
N LEU A 208 3.22 -1.35 12.89
CA LEU A 208 2.23 -1.35 11.84
C LEU A 208 0.81 -1.17 12.43
N PRO A 209 0.00 -0.24 11.90
CA PRO A 209 -1.34 0.07 12.43
C PRO A 209 -2.40 -0.94 11.97
N TYR A 210 -2.03 -2.22 11.90
CA TYR A 210 -2.89 -3.31 11.43
C TYR A 210 -3.00 -4.41 12.48
N PRO A 211 -4.18 -5.05 12.60
CA PRO A 211 -4.35 -6.21 13.47
C PRO A 211 -3.45 -7.37 13.03
N GLY A 212 -3.17 -8.28 13.96
CA GLY A 212 -2.43 -9.49 13.65
C GLY A 212 -3.18 -10.38 12.66
N GLY A 213 -2.46 -11.10 11.81
CA GLY A 213 -3.07 -12.06 10.88
C GLY A 213 -3.86 -11.45 9.71
N MET A 214 -3.63 -10.18 9.38
CA MET A 214 -4.40 -9.46 8.37
C MET A 214 -3.96 -9.73 6.93
N PHE A 215 -2.67 -9.94 6.67
CA PHE A 215 -2.14 -10.00 5.30
C PHE A 215 -1.68 -11.41 4.93
N ASP A 216 -2.04 -11.86 3.73
CA ASP A 216 -1.63 -13.17 3.21
C ASP A 216 -0.19 -13.13 2.69
N THR A 217 0.29 -11.96 2.26
CA THR A 217 1.69 -11.74 1.89
C THR A 217 2.18 -10.41 2.43
N VAL A 218 3.37 -10.41 3.04
CA VAL A 218 4.06 -9.20 3.48
C VAL A 218 5.42 -9.13 2.79
N ILE A 219 5.77 -7.97 2.26
CA ILE A 219 7.00 -7.74 1.50
C ILE A 219 7.80 -6.61 2.18
N LEU A 220 9.11 -6.82 2.32
CA LEU A 220 10.10 -5.79 2.63
C LEU A 220 11.09 -5.73 1.48
N HIS A 221 10.97 -4.75 0.60
CA HIS A 221 11.83 -4.63 -0.58
C HIS A 221 12.75 -3.42 -0.48
N GLN A 222 14.06 -3.67 -0.37
CA GLN A 222 15.10 -2.64 -0.34
C GLN A 222 14.88 -1.58 0.77
N VAL A 223 14.43 -2.04 1.93
CA VAL A 223 14.13 -1.19 3.09
C VAL A 223 14.90 -1.62 4.35
N LEU A 224 15.24 -2.91 4.47
CA LEU A 224 15.71 -3.46 5.73
C LEU A 224 17.11 -2.97 6.09
N HIS A 225 17.95 -2.67 5.09
CA HIS A 225 19.26 -2.05 5.30
C HIS A 225 19.22 -0.63 5.90
N PHE A 226 18.07 0.04 5.89
CA PHE A 226 17.84 1.30 6.62
C PHE A 226 17.38 1.08 8.07
N ALA A 227 16.98 -0.14 8.43
CA ALA A 227 16.45 -0.45 9.75
C ALA A 227 17.55 -0.47 10.82
N GLU A 228 17.29 0.23 11.92
CA GLU A 228 18.07 0.14 13.16
C GLU A 228 18.02 -1.27 13.73
N LYS A 229 16.84 -1.90 13.73
CA LYS A 229 16.59 -3.25 14.28
C LYS A 229 15.87 -4.13 13.26
N PRO A 230 16.55 -4.65 12.23
CA PRO A 230 15.95 -5.50 11.19
C PRO A 230 15.10 -6.64 11.75
N GLU A 231 15.56 -7.27 12.82
CA GLU A 231 14.87 -8.35 13.50
C GLU A 231 13.50 -7.92 14.06
N ALA A 232 13.39 -6.69 14.56
CA ALA A 232 12.13 -6.15 15.06
C ALA A 232 11.16 -5.80 13.93
N ALA A 233 11.67 -5.35 12.78
CA ALA A 233 10.84 -5.12 11.60
C ALA A 233 10.30 -6.43 11.02
N ILE A 234 11.11 -7.50 11.02
CA ILE A 234 10.66 -8.84 10.62
C ILE A 234 9.63 -9.41 11.60
N ASP A 235 9.83 -9.22 12.91
CA ASP A 235 8.86 -9.65 13.93
C ASP A 235 7.51 -8.95 13.74
N GLU A 236 7.52 -7.63 13.53
CA GLU A 236 6.31 -6.86 13.30
C GLU A 236 5.62 -7.23 11.97
N ALA A 237 6.39 -7.47 10.91
CA ALA A 237 5.87 -7.98 9.65
C ALA A 237 5.24 -9.39 9.82
N SER A 238 5.86 -10.25 10.63
CA SER A 238 5.32 -11.57 10.95
C SER A 238 4.04 -11.49 11.79
N ARG A 239 3.90 -10.49 12.67
CA ARG A 239 2.71 -10.30 13.50
C ARG A 239 1.45 -10.07 12.66
N VAL A 240 1.56 -9.23 11.63
CA VAL A 240 0.44 -8.90 10.73
C VAL A 240 0.18 -9.96 9.67
N LEU A 241 1.04 -10.98 9.56
CA LEU A 241 0.93 -12.06 8.59
C LEU A 241 -0.13 -13.09 9.01
N ALA A 242 -1.02 -13.43 8.08
CA ALA A 242 -2.09 -14.41 8.24
C ALA A 242 -1.54 -15.83 8.48
N PRO A 243 -2.32 -16.72 9.13
CA PRO A 243 -2.05 -18.15 9.11
C PRO A 243 -1.77 -18.67 7.70
N GLY A 244 -0.68 -19.41 7.51
CA GLY A 244 -0.30 -19.91 6.17
C GLY A 244 0.23 -18.85 5.21
N GLY A 245 0.30 -17.58 5.63
CA GLY A 245 0.78 -16.46 4.84
C GLY A 245 2.29 -16.50 4.59
N ARG A 246 2.75 -15.61 3.73
CA ARG A 246 4.14 -15.54 3.27
C ARG A 246 4.81 -14.20 3.57
N LEU A 247 6.01 -14.24 4.13
CA LEU A 247 6.88 -13.09 4.29
C LEU A 247 8.00 -13.15 3.23
N VAL A 248 8.24 -12.06 2.51
CA VAL A 248 9.32 -11.96 1.53
C VAL A 248 10.19 -10.73 1.83
N VAL A 249 11.49 -10.94 1.93
CA VAL A 249 12.50 -9.90 2.09
C VAL A 249 13.38 -9.89 0.85
N VAL A 250 13.48 -8.73 0.20
CA VAL A 250 14.39 -8.48 -0.93
C VAL A 250 15.38 -7.42 -0.52
N ASP A 251 16.67 -7.78 -0.41
CA ASP A 251 17.71 -6.82 -0.02
C ASP A 251 19.07 -7.29 -0.55
N PHE A 252 20.14 -6.55 -0.26
CA PHE A 252 21.49 -6.91 -0.68
C PHE A 252 22.07 -8.05 0.17
N ALA A 253 22.82 -8.95 -0.47
CA ALA A 253 23.75 -9.81 0.24
C ALA A 253 24.84 -8.97 0.93
N SER A 254 25.39 -9.46 2.04
CA SER A 254 26.52 -8.80 2.74
C SER A 254 27.64 -8.37 1.78
N HIS A 255 28.11 -7.13 1.94
CA HIS A 255 29.16 -6.53 1.12
C HIS A 255 29.97 -5.48 1.90
N ASP A 256 31.05 -4.98 1.32
CA ASP A 256 32.05 -4.09 1.95
C ASP A 256 32.06 -2.66 1.36
N ARG A 257 30.94 -2.26 0.76
CA ARG A 257 30.78 -0.97 0.04
C ARG A 257 30.40 0.15 1.00
N GLU A 258 31.39 0.62 1.76
CA GLU A 258 31.21 1.67 2.77
C GLU A 258 30.70 3.00 2.20
N GLU A 259 30.93 3.28 0.93
CA GLU A 259 30.38 4.49 0.29
C GLU A 259 28.84 4.53 0.35
N LEU A 260 28.16 3.38 0.48
CA LEU A 260 26.69 3.36 0.60
C LEU A 260 26.21 3.89 1.96
N ARG A 261 27.05 3.89 3.00
CA ARG A 261 26.70 4.52 4.28
C ARG A 261 26.70 6.03 4.17
N GLU A 262 27.74 6.56 3.53
CA GLU A 262 27.99 8.00 3.43
C GLU A 262 27.11 8.66 2.37
N GLU A 263 27.00 8.03 1.20
CA GLU A 263 26.27 8.60 0.05
C GLU A 263 24.79 8.22 0.04
N HIS A 264 24.41 7.09 0.66
CA HIS A 264 23.06 6.53 0.55
C HIS A 264 22.40 6.23 1.90
N ALA A 265 23.02 6.64 3.01
CA ALA A 265 22.49 6.45 4.36
C ALA A 265 22.20 4.99 4.73
N HIS A 266 22.87 4.02 4.09
CA HIS A 266 22.77 2.62 4.47
C HIS A 266 23.22 2.45 5.93
N ARG A 267 22.33 1.92 6.78
CA ARG A 267 22.70 1.54 8.15
C ARG A 267 23.35 0.17 8.19
N ARG A 268 23.14 -0.67 7.18
CA ARG A 268 23.73 -2.00 7.03
C ARG A 268 24.16 -2.21 5.59
N LEU A 269 25.26 -2.93 5.39
CA LEU A 269 25.82 -3.23 4.07
C LEU A 269 25.41 -4.63 3.64
N GLY A 270 24.10 -4.82 3.46
CA GLY A 270 23.48 -6.10 3.16
C GLY A 270 23.36 -7.04 4.37
N PHE A 271 22.97 -8.28 4.07
CA PHE A 271 22.64 -9.30 5.06
C PHE A 271 23.19 -10.68 4.69
N ASP A 272 23.51 -11.46 5.72
CA ASP A 272 23.85 -12.87 5.61
C ASP A 272 22.58 -13.73 5.58
N ASP A 273 22.58 -14.77 4.75
CA ASP A 273 21.45 -15.70 4.60
C ASP A 273 21.06 -16.35 5.95
N THR A 274 22.05 -16.64 6.80
CA THR A 274 21.86 -17.24 8.12
C THR A 274 21.20 -16.27 9.11
N ALA A 275 21.50 -14.98 9.03
CA ALA A 275 20.90 -13.97 9.90
C ALA A 275 19.39 -13.84 9.63
N ILE A 276 19.02 -13.66 8.36
CA ILE A 276 17.61 -13.57 7.94
C ILE A 276 16.86 -14.86 8.30
N SER A 277 17.45 -16.02 8.00
CA SER A 277 16.84 -17.32 8.34
C SER A 277 16.65 -17.52 9.84
N THR A 278 17.56 -16.98 10.67
CA THR A 278 17.45 -17.04 12.14
C THR A 278 16.28 -16.18 12.62
N TRP A 279 16.13 -14.97 12.07
CA TRP A 279 15.02 -14.09 12.43
C TRP A 279 13.66 -14.65 11.99
N PHE A 280 13.57 -15.23 10.79
CA PHE A 280 12.36 -15.95 10.36
C PHE A 280 11.99 -17.08 11.32
N ARG A 281 12.95 -17.93 11.71
CA ARG A 281 12.71 -19.02 12.66
C ARG A 281 12.31 -18.52 14.04
N ALA A 282 12.86 -17.41 14.51
CA ALA A 282 12.47 -16.79 15.78
C ALA A 282 10.99 -16.33 15.77
N CYS A 283 10.45 -15.99 14.60
CA CYS A 283 9.04 -15.65 14.40
C CYS A 283 8.15 -16.86 14.08
N GLU A 284 8.68 -18.09 14.16
CA GLU A 284 8.01 -19.35 13.80
C GLU A 284 7.63 -19.44 12.31
N LEU A 285 8.40 -18.77 11.44
CA LEU A 285 8.27 -18.87 9.99
C LEU A 285 9.25 -19.93 9.47
N ALA A 286 8.77 -20.79 8.58
CA ALA A 286 9.59 -21.79 7.88
C ALA A 286 10.27 -21.14 6.66
N PRO A 287 11.60 -20.96 6.65
CA PRO A 287 12.31 -20.36 5.51
C PRO A 287 12.32 -21.29 4.30
N ASP A 288 12.11 -20.72 3.12
CA ASP A 288 12.31 -21.38 1.83
C ASP A 288 13.76 -21.21 1.34
N ASP A 289 14.09 -21.81 0.20
CA ASP A 289 15.39 -21.63 -0.45
C ASP A 289 15.62 -20.17 -0.85
N VAL A 290 16.84 -19.68 -0.61
CA VAL A 290 17.22 -18.30 -0.91
C VAL A 290 17.50 -18.14 -2.40
N ILE A 291 16.85 -17.18 -3.04
CA ILE A 291 17.15 -16.81 -4.43
C ILE A 291 18.29 -15.80 -4.42
N SER A 292 19.37 -16.11 -5.14
CA SER A 292 20.50 -15.20 -5.33
C SER A 292 20.53 -14.68 -6.75
N LEU A 293 20.57 -13.35 -6.88
CA LEU A 293 20.63 -12.64 -8.14
C LEU A 293 21.96 -11.86 -8.19
N PRO A 294 23.01 -12.42 -8.79
CA PRO A 294 24.30 -11.76 -8.89
C PRO A 294 24.18 -10.51 -9.76
N GLY A 295 24.48 -9.36 -9.18
CA GLY A 295 24.55 -8.09 -9.88
C GLY A 295 25.97 -7.56 -9.99
N LYS A 296 26.12 -6.43 -10.67
CA LYS A 296 27.37 -5.70 -10.83
C LYS A 296 27.18 -4.27 -10.34
N PRO A 297 27.58 -3.92 -9.10
CA PRO A 297 28.46 -4.67 -8.19
C PRO A 297 27.77 -5.44 -7.05
N LEU A 298 26.48 -5.25 -6.80
CA LEU A 298 25.80 -5.83 -5.63
C LEU A 298 25.00 -7.08 -5.99
N THR A 299 25.01 -8.08 -5.13
CA THR A 299 24.12 -9.24 -5.25
C THR A 299 22.81 -8.93 -4.53
N VAL A 300 21.70 -9.07 -5.23
CA VAL A 300 20.36 -9.02 -4.61
C VAL A 300 19.99 -10.42 -4.15
N ARG A 301 19.38 -10.50 -2.98
CA ARG A 301 18.89 -11.72 -2.36
C ARG A 301 17.40 -11.59 -2.14
N ILE A 302 16.69 -12.70 -2.36
CA ILE A 302 15.29 -12.84 -2.00
C ILE A 302 15.20 -13.98 -0.99
N TRP A 303 14.86 -13.63 0.24
CA TRP A 303 14.54 -14.56 1.29
C TRP A 303 13.02 -14.61 1.42
N SER A 304 12.46 -15.82 1.51
CA SER A 304 11.04 -15.97 1.77
C SER A 304 10.80 -17.02 2.84
N ALA A 305 9.69 -16.87 3.56
CA ALA A 305 9.28 -17.82 4.59
C ALA A 305 7.77 -17.89 4.70
N LYS A 306 7.26 -19.04 5.14
CA LYS A 306 5.83 -19.29 5.30
C LYS A 306 5.48 -19.45 6.77
N ALA A 307 4.37 -18.84 7.19
CA ALA A 307 3.77 -19.07 8.50
C ALA A 307 3.10 -20.45 8.54
N ASP A 308 3.25 -21.18 9.64
CA ASP A 308 2.54 -22.44 9.85
C ASP A 308 1.02 -22.19 10.04
N MET A 309 0.20 -23.13 9.57
CA MET A 309 -1.26 -23.12 9.68
C MET A 309 -1.74 -23.36 11.12
N GLU A 310 -0.96 -24.07 11.96
CA GLU A 310 -1.35 -24.41 13.33
C GLU A 310 -0.96 -23.35 14.37
N THR A 311 0.24 -22.78 14.28
CA THR A 311 0.79 -21.83 15.26
C THR A 311 0.03 -20.49 15.28
N ALA A 312 -0.61 -20.13 14.18
CA ALA A 312 -1.32 -18.87 14.03
C ALA A 312 -2.66 -18.79 14.80
N LYS A 313 -3.30 -19.92 15.14
CA LYS A 313 -4.51 -19.95 15.99
C LYS A 313 -4.24 -19.47 17.42
N GLN A 314 -3.01 -19.61 17.92
CA GLN A 314 -2.63 -19.18 19.27
C GLN A 314 -2.33 -17.68 19.35
N LYS A 315 -1.81 -17.05 18.28
CA LYS A 315 -1.54 -15.60 18.23
C LYS A 315 -2.83 -14.77 18.09
N THR A 316 -3.85 -15.25 17.38
CA THR A 316 -5.15 -14.57 17.27
C THR A 316 -5.90 -14.52 18.61
N HIS A 317 -5.75 -15.56 19.44
CA HIS A 317 -6.39 -15.61 20.75
C HIS A 317 -5.76 -14.66 21.77
N LYS A 318 -4.44 -14.44 21.69
CA LYS A 318 -3.67 -13.61 22.63
C LYS A 318 -3.73 -12.11 22.35
N ALA A 319 -4.08 -11.71 21.12
CA ALA A 319 -4.24 -10.30 20.73
C ALA A 319 -5.67 -9.76 20.90
N ALA A 320 -6.61 -10.63 21.27
CA ALA A 320 -8.01 -10.30 21.52
C ALA A 320 -8.35 -10.14 23.02
N GLU A 321 -7.36 -10.32 23.90
CA GLU A 321 -7.41 -10.05 25.35
C GLU A 321 -6.69 -8.74 25.66
#